data_AF-B8QA75-F1
#
_entry.id   AF-B8QA75-F1
#
_cell.length_a   1.000
_cell.length_b   1.000
_cell.length_c   1.000
_cell.angle_alpha   90.00
_cell.angle_beta   90.00
_cell.angle_gamma   90.00
#
_symmetry.space_group_name_H-M   'P 1'
#
loop_
_entity.id
_entity.type
_entity.pdbx_description
1 polymer ?
#
loop_
_entity_poly.entity_id
_entity_poly.type
_entity_poly.pdbx_seq_one_letter_code
_entity_poly.pdbx_strand_id
1 'polypeptide(L)'
;GDGTTTATVLAQAIYTEGVKLVTAGHNPMDLKRGIDLAVEKVVAELKSMSKDIKTNSEIEQVGTISANNDKEIGKLLAEAMDKVGKDGVITIEESKTAETTLDVVEGMQFDRGYLSPYFVTSPEKMEVNFDNANILITDKKVSSMKELLPLLEKTVQ
;
A
#
# COMPACT_ATOMS: atom_id res chain seq x y z
N GLY A 1 -0.57 -2.72 -3.66
CA GLY A 1 -0.04 -2.03 -4.86
C GLY A 1 0.13 -3.04 -5.97
N ASP A 2 -0.93 -3.29 -6.73
CA ASP A 2 -0.96 -4.23 -7.85
C ASP A 2 -0.64 -3.51 -9.19
N GLY A 3 -0.36 -4.27 -10.24
CA GLY A 3 -0.21 -3.75 -11.61
C GLY A 3 1.23 -3.49 -12.08
N THR A 4 2.25 -3.89 -11.30
CA THR A 4 3.67 -3.69 -11.65
C THR A 4 4.05 -4.36 -12.97
N THR A 5 3.57 -5.59 -13.21
CA THR A 5 3.81 -6.33 -14.46
C THR A 5 3.16 -5.62 -15.65
N THR A 6 1.90 -5.22 -15.52
CA THR A 6 1.17 -4.47 -16.56
C THR A 6 1.86 -3.15 -16.88
N ALA A 7 2.28 -2.39 -15.86
CA ALA A 7 3.01 -1.15 -16.03
C ALA A 7 4.33 -1.36 -16.79
N THR A 8 5.04 -2.45 -16.49
CA THR A 8 6.33 -2.77 -17.14
C THR A 8 6.14 -3.10 -18.62
N VAL A 9 5.15 -3.91 -18.96
CA VAL A 9 4.85 -4.28 -20.36
C VAL A 9 4.40 -3.05 -21.17
N LEU A 10 3.55 -2.19 -20.59
CA LEU A 10 3.14 -0.94 -21.24
C LEU A 10 4.32 0.01 -21.45
N ALA A 11 5.18 0.18 -20.43
CA ALA A 11 6.37 1.01 -20.54
C ALA A 11 7.32 0.50 -21.64
N GLN A 12 7.54 -0.82 -21.70
CA GLN A 12 8.36 -1.45 -22.74
C GLN A 12 7.80 -1.20 -24.14
N ALA A 13 6.48 -1.34 -24.33
CA ALA A 13 5.84 -1.15 -25.62
C ALA A 13 5.93 0.31 -26.10
N ILE A 14 5.60 1.25 -25.22
CA ILE A 14 5.67 2.70 -25.51
C ILE A 14 7.12 3.10 -25.83
N TYR A 15 8.07 2.61 -25.05
CA TYR A 15 9.49 2.90 -25.26
C TYR A 15 10.00 2.34 -26.61
N THR A 16 9.70 1.08 -26.90
CA THR A 16 10.15 0.40 -28.13
C THR A 16 9.66 1.14 -29.38
N GLU A 17 8.38 1.52 -29.42
CA GLU A 17 7.83 2.25 -30.56
C GLU A 17 8.30 3.72 -30.59
N GLY A 18 8.43 4.36 -29.42
CA GLY A 18 8.98 5.71 -29.32
C GLY A 18 10.39 5.82 -29.89
N VAL A 19 11.28 4.88 -29.57
CA VAL A 19 12.67 4.88 -30.06
C VAL A 19 12.73 4.74 -31.58
N LYS A 20 11.86 3.91 -32.20
CA LYS A 20 11.80 3.78 -33.66
C LYS A 20 11.43 5.11 -34.32
N LEU A 21 10.45 5.82 -33.79
CA LEU A 21 10.00 7.12 -34.31
C LEU A 21 11.06 8.21 -34.13
N VAL A 22 11.74 8.23 -32.99
CA VAL A 22 12.88 9.15 -32.78
C VAL A 22 14.01 8.87 -33.77
N THR A 23 14.34 7.59 -33.99
CA THR A 23 15.37 7.19 -34.96
C THR A 23 14.99 7.55 -36.40
N ALA A 24 13.69 7.58 -36.72
CA ALA A 24 13.16 8.05 -38.00
C ALA A 24 13.17 9.58 -38.16
N GLY A 25 13.67 10.33 -37.17
CA GLY A 25 13.84 11.79 -37.23
C GLY A 25 12.67 12.60 -36.65
N HIS A 26 11.70 11.97 -36.00
CA HIS A 26 10.63 12.70 -35.31
C HIS A 26 11.14 13.36 -34.02
N ASN A 27 10.57 14.53 -33.68
CA ASN A 27 10.92 15.26 -32.47
C ASN A 27 10.46 14.49 -31.20
N PRO A 28 11.37 14.08 -30.30
CA PRO A 28 11.02 13.36 -29.08
C PRO A 28 10.05 14.11 -28.18
N MET A 29 10.14 15.45 -28.13
CA MET A 29 9.28 16.27 -27.28
C MET A 29 7.84 16.30 -27.78
N ASP A 30 7.63 16.28 -29.10
CA ASP A 30 6.29 16.25 -29.69
C ASP A 30 5.66 14.86 -29.54
N LEU A 31 6.46 13.80 -29.68
CA LEU A 31 6.02 12.43 -29.40
C LEU A 31 5.58 12.28 -27.94
N LYS A 32 6.38 12.73 -26.99
CA LYS A 32 6.01 12.75 -25.57
C LYS A 32 4.69 13.48 -25.36
N ARG A 33 4.54 14.69 -25.90
CA ARG A 33 3.31 15.49 -25.75
C ARG A 33 2.09 14.77 -26.31
N GLY A 34 2.23 14.10 -27.45
CA GLY A 34 1.17 13.28 -28.04
C GLY A 34 0.78 12.09 -27.18
N ILE A 35 1.77 11.39 -26.60
CA ILE A 35 1.55 10.28 -25.68
C ILE A 35 0.84 10.76 -24.41
N ASP A 36 1.29 11.87 -23.81
CA ASP A 36 0.70 12.43 -22.59
C ASP A 36 -0.79 12.79 -22.82
N LEU A 37 -1.11 13.44 -23.95
CA LEU A 37 -2.50 13.76 -24.33
C LEU A 37 -3.36 12.51 -24.55
N ALA A 38 -2.78 11.45 -25.10
CA ALA A 38 -3.49 10.18 -25.28
C ALA A 38 -3.76 9.51 -23.91
N VAL A 39 -2.78 9.51 -23.01
CA VAL A 39 -2.92 8.97 -21.65
C VAL A 39 -4.01 9.73 -20.88
N GLU A 40 -4.04 11.06 -20.96
CA GLU A 40 -5.10 11.85 -20.31
C GLU A 40 -6.51 11.43 -20.76
N LYS A 41 -6.71 11.25 -22.07
CA LYS A 41 -8.00 10.80 -22.62
C LYS A 41 -8.34 9.37 -22.19
N VAL A 42 -7.36 8.46 -22.20
CA VAL A 42 -7.56 7.07 -21.75
C VAL A 42 -7.94 7.03 -20.27
N VAL A 43 -7.26 7.82 -19.42
CA VAL A 43 -7.59 7.90 -17.99
C VAL A 43 -8.99 8.48 -17.76
N ALA A 44 -9.39 9.49 -18.54
CA ALA A 44 -10.74 10.05 -18.46
C ALA A 44 -11.81 9.01 -18.83
N GLU A 45 -11.57 8.21 -19.88
CA GLU A 45 -12.50 7.15 -20.28
C GLU A 45 -12.53 5.98 -19.29
N LEU A 46 -11.38 5.59 -18.73
CA LEU A 46 -11.35 4.58 -17.67
C LEU A 46 -12.16 5.01 -16.45
N LYS A 47 -12.16 6.31 -16.12
CA LYS A 47 -13.00 6.85 -15.05
C LYS A 47 -14.49 6.83 -15.41
N SER A 48 -14.85 7.12 -16.66
CA SER A 48 -16.26 7.08 -17.10
C SER A 48 -16.82 5.65 -17.13
N MET A 49 -15.97 4.67 -17.43
CA MET A 49 -16.30 3.24 -17.42
C MET A 49 -16.28 2.60 -16.03
N SER A 50 -15.67 3.27 -15.04
CA SER A 50 -15.51 2.75 -13.69
C SER A 50 -16.87 2.54 -13.01
N LYS A 51 -16.98 1.47 -12.23
CA LYS A 51 -18.16 1.16 -11.42
C LYS A 51 -17.73 0.94 -9.98
N ASP A 52 -18.43 1.61 -9.08
CA ASP A 52 -18.21 1.42 -7.65
C ASP A 52 -18.59 -0.01 -7.23
N ILE A 53 -17.71 -0.62 -6.44
CA ILE A 53 -17.95 -1.91 -5.80
C ILE A 53 -19.00 -1.72 -4.69
N LYS A 54 -20.06 -2.52 -4.74
CA LYS A 54 -21.21 -2.42 -3.82
C LYS A 54 -21.45 -3.68 -3.00
N THR A 55 -20.98 -4.83 -3.49
CA THR A 55 -21.28 -6.12 -2.88
C THR A 55 -20.01 -6.79 -2.37
N ASN A 56 -20.15 -7.58 -1.30
CA ASN A 56 -19.01 -8.33 -0.77
C ASN A 56 -18.49 -9.38 -1.78
N SER A 57 -19.36 -9.89 -2.65
CA SER A 57 -18.97 -10.82 -3.71
C SER A 57 -18.05 -10.16 -4.75
N GLU A 58 -18.23 -8.87 -5.06
CA GLU A 58 -17.31 -8.13 -5.93
C GLU A 58 -15.94 -7.93 -5.25
N ILE A 59 -15.91 -7.73 -3.93
CA ILE A 59 -14.66 -7.66 -3.15
C ILE A 59 -13.93 -9.00 -3.19
N GLU A 60 -14.65 -10.10 -2.96
CA GLU A 60 -14.11 -11.47 -3.06
C GLU A 60 -13.52 -11.72 -4.45
N GLN A 61 -14.23 -11.36 -5.52
CA GLN A 61 -13.77 -11.53 -6.90
C GLN A 61 -12.46 -10.76 -7.17
N VAL A 62 -12.38 -9.50 -6.75
CA VAL A 62 -11.18 -8.69 -6.92
C VAL A 62 -10.02 -9.29 -6.12
N GLY A 63 -10.26 -9.65 -4.86
CA GLY A 63 -9.27 -10.30 -3.99
C GLY A 63 -8.74 -11.60 -4.58
N THR A 64 -9.63 -12.46 -5.10
CA THR A 64 -9.27 -13.71 -5.75
C THR A 64 -8.42 -13.50 -6.99
N ILE A 65 -8.78 -12.56 -7.87
CA ILE A 65 -8.02 -12.30 -9.09
C ILE A 65 -6.63 -11.77 -8.75
N SER A 66 -6.52 -10.82 -7.82
CA SER A 66 -5.23 -10.28 -7.39
C SER A 66 -4.38 -11.30 -6.63
N ALA A 67 -5.00 -12.27 -5.95
CA ALA A 67 -4.33 -13.40 -5.30
C ALA A 67 -4.08 -14.59 -6.26
N ASN A 68 -3.90 -14.33 -7.57
CA ASN A 68 -3.60 -15.36 -8.57
C ASN A 68 -4.67 -16.47 -8.68
N ASN A 69 -5.95 -16.07 -8.64
CA ASN A 69 -7.13 -16.95 -8.63
C ASN A 69 -7.30 -17.82 -7.38
N ASP A 70 -6.71 -17.41 -6.26
CA ASP A 70 -6.95 -18.05 -4.97
C ASP A 70 -8.30 -17.58 -4.36
N LYS A 71 -9.26 -18.51 -4.31
CA LYS A 71 -10.58 -18.27 -3.74
C LYS A 71 -10.57 -18.18 -2.22
N GLU A 72 -9.65 -18.87 -1.56
CA GLU A 72 -9.56 -18.87 -0.10
C GLU A 72 -9.12 -17.48 0.39
N ILE A 73 -8.09 -16.91 -0.25
CA ILE A 73 -7.61 -15.56 0.06
C ILE A 73 -8.66 -14.50 -0.27
N GLY A 74 -9.34 -14.60 -1.42
CA GLY A 74 -10.41 -13.66 -1.77
C GLY A 74 -11.56 -13.69 -0.77
N LYS A 75 -11.95 -14.88 -0.30
CA LYS A 75 -12.99 -15.03 0.72
C LYS A 75 -12.56 -14.46 2.07
N LEU A 76 -11.33 -14.74 2.51
CA LEU A 76 -10.79 -14.18 3.76
C LEU A 76 -10.74 -12.65 3.72
N LEU A 77 -10.34 -12.05 2.59
CA LEU A 77 -10.35 -10.60 2.40
C LEU A 77 -11.76 -10.01 2.46
N ALA A 78 -12.74 -10.66 1.83
CA ALA A 78 -14.14 -10.25 1.87
C ALA A 78 -14.72 -10.33 3.29
N GLU A 79 -14.40 -11.39 4.05
CA GLU A 79 -14.77 -11.52 5.45
C GLU A 79 -14.09 -10.48 6.35
N ALA A 80 -12.81 -10.17 6.08
CA ALA A 80 -12.08 -9.12 6.79
C ALA A 80 -12.76 -7.77 6.61
N MET A 81 -13.00 -7.37 5.35
CA MET A 81 -13.61 -6.09 4.98
C MET A 81 -15.03 -5.92 5.54
N ASP A 82 -15.80 -7.00 5.63
CA ASP A 82 -17.14 -6.97 6.22
C ASP A 82 -17.09 -6.71 7.74
N LYS A 83 -16.08 -7.26 8.43
CA LYS A 83 -15.90 -7.05 9.88
C LYS A 83 -15.31 -5.68 10.23
N VAL A 84 -14.33 -5.19 9.48
CA VAL A 84 -13.66 -3.90 9.79
C VAL A 84 -14.34 -2.70 9.13
N GLY A 85 -15.23 -2.93 8.15
CA GLY A 85 -15.86 -1.90 7.34
C GLY A 85 -14.96 -1.41 6.20
N LYS A 86 -15.54 -0.63 5.28
CA LYS A 86 -14.86 -0.20 4.03
C LYS A 86 -13.57 0.62 4.28
N ASP A 87 -13.52 1.35 5.38
CA ASP A 87 -12.40 2.21 5.78
C ASP A 87 -11.58 1.59 6.93
N GLY A 88 -11.80 0.31 7.24
CA GLY A 88 -11.08 -0.40 8.28
C GLY A 88 -9.65 -0.75 7.86
N VAL A 89 -8.78 -0.91 8.84
CA VAL A 89 -7.37 -1.29 8.63
C VAL A 89 -7.26 -2.80 8.66
N ILE A 90 -6.59 -3.36 7.65
CA ILE A 90 -6.24 -4.78 7.58
C ILE A 90 -4.72 -4.88 7.65
N THR A 91 -4.22 -5.60 8.66
CA THR A 91 -2.81 -5.97 8.80
C THR A 91 -2.63 -7.45 8.49
N ILE A 92 -1.46 -7.80 7.96
CA ILE A 92 -1.10 -9.19 7.63
C ILE A 92 0.07 -9.57 8.51
N GLU A 93 -0.10 -10.62 9.32
CA GLU A 93 0.95 -11.19 10.16
C GLU A 93 1.35 -12.57 9.64
N GLU A 94 2.63 -12.92 9.77
CA GLU A 94 3.13 -14.22 9.34
C GLU A 94 2.89 -15.24 10.45
N SER A 95 2.00 -16.20 10.21
CA SER A 95 1.76 -17.29 11.15
C SER A 95 2.80 -18.41 10.97
N LYS A 96 3.15 -19.05 12.09
CA LYS A 96 3.96 -20.29 12.11
C LYS A 96 3.13 -21.54 11.79
N THR A 97 1.81 -21.41 11.68
CA THR A 97 0.88 -22.49 11.33
C THR A 97 0.58 -22.49 9.83
N ALA A 98 0.16 -23.65 9.31
CA ALA A 98 -0.26 -23.77 7.91
C ALA A 98 -1.64 -23.14 7.62
N GLU A 99 -2.43 -22.87 8.66
CA GLU A 99 -3.76 -22.28 8.55
C GLU A 99 -3.69 -20.76 8.57
N THR A 100 -4.48 -20.11 7.70
CA THR A 100 -4.67 -18.65 7.69
C THR A 100 -5.85 -18.31 8.59
N THR A 101 -5.61 -17.52 9.63
CA THR A 101 -6.63 -17.07 10.58
C THR A 101 -6.99 -15.60 10.34
N LEU A 102 -8.22 -15.23 10.71
CA LEU A 102 -8.70 -13.85 10.67
C LEU A 102 -9.11 -13.42 12.07
N ASP A 103 -8.31 -12.56 12.68
CA ASP A 103 -8.58 -11.98 13.99
C ASP A 103 -8.89 -10.49 13.86
N VAL A 104 -9.94 -10.04 14.54
CA VAL A 104 -10.31 -8.62 14.61
C VAL A 104 -9.86 -8.11 15.96
N VAL A 105 -8.90 -7.18 15.94
CA VAL A 105 -8.40 -6.50 17.14
C VAL A 105 -8.88 -5.06 17.15
N GLU A 106 -9.28 -4.57 18.33
CA GLU A 106 -9.51 -3.14 18.51
C GLU A 106 -8.15 -2.44 18.53
N GLY A 107 -7.92 -1.58 17.54
CA GLY A 107 -6.67 -0.85 17.36
C GLY A 107 -6.89 0.50 16.70
N MET A 108 -5.80 1.25 16.52
CA MET A 108 -5.85 2.57 15.90
C MET A 108 -4.63 2.77 15.00
N GLN A 109 -4.87 3.22 13.78
CA GLN A 109 -3.83 3.62 12.84
C GLN A 109 -3.93 5.13 12.57
N PHE A 110 -2.78 5.78 12.43
CA PHE A 110 -2.69 7.17 12.04
C PHE A 110 -1.71 7.32 10.88
N ASP A 111 -1.92 8.33 10.03
CA ASP A 111 -1.03 8.66 8.90
C ASP A 111 0.23 9.40 9.36
N ARG A 112 1.02 8.78 10.26
CA ARG A 112 2.35 9.23 10.67
C ARG A 112 3.30 8.05 10.85
N GLY A 113 4.44 8.13 10.17
CA GLY A 113 5.53 7.18 10.31
C GLY A 113 6.57 7.56 11.37
N TYR A 114 7.63 6.79 11.43
CA TYR A 114 8.79 7.06 12.27
C TYR A 114 9.56 8.31 11.81
N LEU A 115 10.12 9.07 12.76
CA LEU A 115 10.88 10.30 12.46
C LEU A 115 12.26 10.03 11.83
N SER A 116 12.82 8.84 12.07
CA SER A 116 14.16 8.47 11.66
C SER A 116 14.17 7.01 11.18
N PRO A 117 14.81 6.70 10.03
CA PRO A 117 14.98 5.33 9.56
C PRO A 117 15.75 4.43 10.54
N TYR A 118 16.51 5.01 11.47
CA TYR A 118 17.23 4.25 12.50
C TYR A 118 16.31 3.55 13.51
N PHE A 119 15.01 3.84 13.50
CA PHE A 119 14.04 3.12 14.34
C PHE A 119 13.58 1.79 13.74
N VAL A 120 13.89 1.50 12.47
CA VAL A 120 13.49 0.26 11.79
C VAL A 120 14.07 -0.96 12.50
N THR A 121 13.21 -1.85 12.97
CA THR A 121 13.59 -3.11 13.61
C THR A 121 13.54 -4.29 12.63
N SER A 122 12.76 -4.17 11.54
CA SER A 122 12.70 -5.14 10.45
C SER A 122 13.18 -4.50 9.13
N PRO A 123 14.47 -4.66 8.76
CA PRO A 123 15.02 -4.03 7.56
C PRO A 123 14.40 -4.52 6.24
N GLU A 124 13.90 -5.76 6.20
CA GLU A 124 13.31 -6.34 4.99
C GLU A 124 11.96 -5.73 4.65
N LYS A 125 11.13 -5.49 5.67
CA LYS A 125 9.80 -4.88 5.52
C LYS A 125 9.81 -3.36 5.68
N MET A 126 10.95 -2.78 6.11
CA MET A 126 11.09 -1.36 6.46
C MET A 126 10.10 -0.90 7.54
N GLU A 127 9.88 -1.76 8.54
CA GLU A 127 8.88 -1.61 9.60
C GLU A 127 9.50 -1.49 11.00
N VAL A 128 8.75 -0.88 11.92
CA VAL A 128 9.08 -0.78 13.34
C VAL A 128 8.07 -1.59 14.13
N ASN A 129 8.49 -2.75 14.62
CA ASN A 129 7.64 -3.66 15.37
C ASN A 129 8.12 -3.72 16.83
N PHE A 130 7.19 -3.51 17.76
CA PHE A 130 7.43 -3.62 19.21
C PHE A 130 6.31 -4.43 19.86
N ASP A 131 6.68 -5.37 20.73
CA ASP A 131 5.75 -6.15 21.54
C ASP A 131 5.57 -5.51 22.93
N ASN A 132 4.33 -5.37 23.41
CA ASN A 132 4.00 -4.81 24.73
C ASN A 132 4.69 -3.46 25.04
N ALA A 133 4.71 -2.55 24.06
CA ALA A 133 5.37 -1.26 24.18
C ALA A 133 4.58 -0.26 25.03
N ASN A 134 5.31 0.59 25.76
CA ASN A 134 4.74 1.76 26.41
C ASN A 134 4.51 2.89 25.40
N ILE A 135 3.34 3.54 25.44
CA ILE A 135 2.99 4.66 24.54
C ILE A 135 3.07 5.97 25.33
N LEU A 136 3.98 6.86 24.95
CA LEU A 136 4.07 8.21 25.49
C LEU A 136 3.23 9.18 24.65
N ILE A 137 2.21 9.79 25.27
CA ILE A 137 1.37 10.82 24.65
C ILE A 137 1.68 12.17 25.29
N THR A 138 2.04 13.16 24.47
CA THR A 138 2.34 14.53 24.92
C THR A 138 1.79 15.55 23.93
N ASP A 139 1.30 16.67 24.44
CA ASP A 139 0.81 17.82 23.67
C ASP A 139 1.92 18.82 23.32
N LYS A 140 3.14 18.60 23.85
CA LYS A 140 4.30 19.49 23.68
C LYS A 140 5.35 18.88 22.78
N LYS A 141 6.06 19.75 22.05
CA LYS A 141 7.24 19.37 21.28
C LYS A 141 8.40 19.01 22.21
N VAL A 142 8.78 17.74 22.23
CA VAL A 142 9.98 17.27 22.94
C VAL A 142 11.22 17.81 22.23
N SER A 143 11.92 18.74 22.88
CA SER A 143 13.09 19.42 22.31
C SER A 143 14.38 19.10 23.05
N SER A 144 14.28 18.58 24.28
CA SER A 144 15.42 18.26 25.14
C SER A 144 15.36 16.83 25.65
N MET A 145 16.51 16.14 25.62
CA MET A 145 16.67 14.79 26.16
C MET A 145 16.37 14.72 27.66
N LYS A 146 16.61 15.83 28.40
CA LYS A 146 16.41 15.88 29.86
C LYS A 146 14.97 15.62 30.28
N GLU A 147 14.00 15.95 29.42
CA GLU A 147 12.57 15.73 29.67
C GLU A 147 12.19 14.25 29.54
N LEU A 148 12.92 13.48 28.72
CA LEU A 148 12.67 12.05 28.49
C LEU A 148 13.38 11.14 29.50
N LEU A 149 14.53 11.56 30.06
CA LEU A 149 15.34 10.72 30.96
C LEU A 149 14.52 10.07 32.10
N PRO A 150 13.70 10.81 32.87
CA PRO A 150 12.96 10.21 33.99
C PRO A 150 11.90 9.20 33.54
N LEU A 151 11.39 9.34 32.32
CA LEU A 151 10.42 8.42 31.73
C LEU A 151 11.11 7.15 31.24
N LEU A 152 12.24 7.30 30.55
CA LEU A 152 13.03 6.17 30.05
C LEU A 152 13.56 5.30 31.20
N GLU A 153 14.03 5.90 32.28
CA GLU A 153 14.48 5.18 33.48
C GLU A 153 13.35 4.31 34.08
N LYS A 154 12.12 4.82 34.11
CA LYS A 154 10.94 4.07 34.59
C LYS A 154 10.51 2.93 33.67
N THR A 155 10.84 2.98 32.38
CA THR A 155 10.50 1.91 31.43
C THR A 155 11.47 0.74 31.43
N VAL A 156 12.67 0.92 32.02
CA VAL A 156 13.72 -0.12 32.13
C VAL A 156 13.66 -0.84 33.49
N GLN A 157 12.98 -0.26 34.48
CA GLN A 157 12.68 -0.87 35.79
C GLN A 157 11.46 -1.78 35.72
#